data_AF-A0A5N5KNN5-F1
#
_entry.id   AF-A0A5N5KNN5-F1
#
_cell.length_a   1.000
_cell.length_b   1.000
_cell.length_c   1.000
_cell.angle_alpha   90.00
_cell.angle_beta   90.00
_cell.angle_gamma   90.00
#
_symmetry.space_group_name_H-M   'P 1'
#
loop_
_entity.id
_entity.type
_entity.pdbx_description
1 polymer ?
#
loop_
_entity_poly.entity_id
_entity_poly.type
_entity_poly.pdbx_seq_one_letter_code
_entity_poly.pdbx_strand_id
1 'polypeptide(L)'
;MDVDKNLLKTLPKEFGCAPSEPISFHTQPISFLRHLIDTPHCLKLAFTGSTKTGKIILELAAKSNLKPVTLELGGKSPFIVCEDADVDKVVEVAHHALFFNQGQCCCDGSRTYIHEHVYDEFIEKAKARALRRIVGDPFKKGVEQGPQEFEISPLLCLRSKLVTATKGLMRNVLSTPSNLRRYIRSGVESNATLECGGQRFGSEGYFIQPTVFSNVQDDMLITQDEIFGPVQSILKFK
;
A
#
# COMPACT_ATOMS: atom_id res chain seq x y z
N MET A 1 10.13 20.53 -3.57
CA MET A 1 8.90 21.33 -3.47
C MET A 1 8.37 21.12 -2.07
N ASP A 2 8.43 22.13 -1.20
CA ASP A 2 7.79 22.04 0.11
C ASP A 2 6.27 22.02 -0.10
N VAL A 3 5.63 20.90 0.24
CA VAL A 3 4.17 20.84 0.28
C VAL A 3 3.74 21.66 1.48
N ASP A 4 3.13 22.82 1.24
CA ASP A 4 2.59 23.65 2.31
C ASP A 4 1.53 22.84 3.08
N LYS A 5 1.84 22.52 4.34
CA LYS A 5 0.95 21.77 5.24
C LYS A 5 -0.35 22.52 5.55
N ASN A 6 -0.42 23.80 5.20
CA ASN A 6 -1.61 24.61 5.34
C ASN A 6 -2.38 24.78 4.02
N LEU A 7 -1.87 24.27 2.89
CA LEU A 7 -2.52 24.40 1.58
C LEU A 7 -3.99 23.95 1.65
N LEU A 8 -4.24 22.74 2.15
CA LEU A 8 -5.61 22.22 2.29
C LEU A 8 -6.49 23.08 3.22
N LYS A 9 -5.92 23.81 4.18
CA LYS A 9 -6.65 24.69 5.08
C LYS A 9 -6.99 26.05 4.45
N THR A 10 -6.25 26.48 3.43
CA THR A 10 -6.50 27.76 2.73
C THR A 10 -7.46 27.61 1.55
N LEU A 11 -7.45 26.45 0.88
CA LEU A 11 -8.27 26.20 -0.31
C LEU A 11 -9.78 26.48 -0.13
N PRO A 12 -10.46 26.08 0.98
CA PRO A 12 -11.88 26.38 1.13
C PRO A 12 -12.19 27.89 1.08
N LYS A 13 -11.30 28.73 1.60
CA LYS A 13 -11.47 30.19 1.53
C LYS A 13 -11.22 30.71 0.11
N GLU A 14 -10.22 30.16 -0.58
CA GLU A 14 -9.89 30.54 -1.97
C GLU A 14 -11.01 30.18 -2.95
N PHE A 15 -11.77 29.11 -2.70
CA PHE A 15 -12.92 28.70 -3.51
C PHE A 15 -14.28 29.24 -3.01
N GLY A 16 -14.28 30.17 -2.06
CA GLY A 16 -15.50 30.87 -1.63
C GLY A 16 -16.44 30.05 -0.73
N CYS A 17 -15.96 29.01 -0.04
CA CYS A 17 -16.75 28.34 0.99
C CYS A 17 -17.12 29.35 2.09
N ALA A 18 -18.42 29.44 2.40
CA ALA A 18 -18.91 30.35 3.41
C ALA A 18 -18.33 30.00 4.81
N PRO A 19 -18.03 31.00 5.66
CA PRO A 19 -17.52 30.77 7.02
C PRO A 19 -18.44 29.88 7.90
N SER A 20 -19.72 29.77 7.54
CA SER A 20 -20.75 28.97 8.22
C SER A 20 -20.68 27.46 7.93
N GLU A 21 -19.86 27.03 6.97
CA GLU A 21 -19.61 25.61 6.66
C GLU A 21 -18.11 25.27 6.85
N PRO A 22 -17.60 25.30 8.10
CA PRO A 22 -16.18 25.20 8.34
C PRO A 22 -15.66 23.77 8.10
N ILE A 23 -14.92 23.59 7.01
CA ILE A 23 -14.09 22.39 6.82
C ILE A 23 -12.90 22.49 7.77
N SER A 24 -12.80 21.55 8.70
CA SER A 24 -11.74 21.50 9.71
C SER A 24 -10.77 20.35 9.45
N PHE A 25 -9.48 20.63 9.41
CA PHE A 25 -8.42 19.64 9.19
C PHE A 25 -7.62 19.42 10.48
N HIS A 26 -7.57 18.16 10.94
CA HIS A 26 -6.83 17.76 12.14
C HIS A 26 -5.75 16.73 11.79
N THR A 27 -4.48 17.08 11.96
CA THR A 27 -3.36 16.14 11.88
C THR A 27 -3.01 15.67 13.28
N GLN A 28 -3.59 14.56 13.73
CA GLN A 28 -3.50 14.07 15.10
C GLN A 28 -3.23 12.55 15.13
N PRO A 29 -2.63 12.02 16.22
CA PRO A 29 -2.44 10.58 16.37
C PRO A 29 -3.77 9.83 16.50
N ILE A 30 -3.73 8.51 16.30
CA ILE A 30 -4.91 7.61 16.40
C ILE A 30 -5.63 7.74 17.76
N SER A 31 -4.94 8.10 18.84
CA SER A 31 -5.59 8.34 20.14
C SER A 31 -6.64 9.46 20.10
N PHE A 32 -6.47 10.47 19.23
CA PHE A 32 -7.44 11.55 19.04
C PHE A 32 -8.73 11.07 18.37
N LEU A 33 -8.67 9.99 17.58
CA LEU A 33 -9.83 9.43 16.89
C LEU A 33 -10.95 9.09 17.86
N ARG A 34 -10.63 8.56 19.04
CA ARG A 34 -11.63 8.25 20.07
C ARG A 34 -12.42 9.48 20.51
N HIS A 35 -11.74 10.62 20.72
CA HIS A 35 -12.43 11.86 21.08
C HIS A 35 -13.37 12.36 19.98
N LEU A 36 -12.97 12.22 18.70
CA LEU A 36 -13.83 12.54 17.57
C LEU A 36 -15.05 11.63 17.47
N ILE A 37 -14.88 10.33 17.77
CA ILE A 37 -15.98 9.37 17.71
C ILE A 37 -16.91 9.53 18.91
N ASP A 38 -16.42 9.84 20.10
CA ASP A 38 -17.25 9.89 21.31
C ASP A 38 -18.12 11.18 21.38
N THR A 39 -17.81 12.21 20.59
CA THR A 39 -18.61 13.44 20.59
C THR A 39 -20.05 13.21 20.06
N PRO A 40 -21.08 13.73 20.75
CA PRO A 40 -22.47 13.60 20.29
C PRO A 40 -22.75 14.39 19.01
N HIS A 41 -21.91 15.38 18.68
CA HIS A 41 -22.07 16.24 17.50
C HIS A 41 -21.54 15.61 16.20
N CYS A 42 -20.73 14.56 16.29
CA CYS A 42 -20.35 13.80 15.11
C CYS A 42 -21.52 12.88 14.72
N LEU A 43 -22.15 13.14 13.58
CA LEU A 43 -23.33 12.41 13.14
C LEU A 43 -23.01 11.27 12.16
N LYS A 44 -21.85 11.29 11.50
CA LYS A 44 -21.43 10.28 10.53
C LYS A 44 -19.92 10.16 10.51
N LEU A 45 -19.44 8.94 10.30
CA LEU A 45 -18.03 8.64 10.05
C LEU A 45 -17.84 8.05 8.65
N ALA A 46 -16.80 8.49 7.96
CA ALA A 46 -16.27 7.84 6.77
C ALA A 46 -14.79 7.56 7.03
N PHE A 47 -14.39 6.31 6.88
CA PHE A 47 -13.02 5.87 7.15
C PHE A 47 -12.50 4.97 6.03
N THR A 48 -11.27 5.25 5.60
CA THR A 48 -10.50 4.42 4.68
C THR A 48 -9.19 4.04 5.36
N GLY A 49 -8.87 2.75 5.41
CA GLY A 49 -7.66 2.25 6.06
C GLY A 49 -7.73 0.73 6.26
N SER A 50 -7.02 0.21 7.26
CA SER A 50 -6.98 -1.24 7.46
C SER A 50 -8.27 -1.82 8.08
N THR A 51 -8.59 -3.06 7.72
CA THR A 51 -9.69 -3.83 8.32
C THR A 51 -9.64 -3.86 9.85
N LYS A 52 -8.43 -3.99 10.44
CA LYS A 52 -8.25 -4.00 11.90
C LYS A 52 -8.74 -2.69 12.54
N THR A 53 -8.37 -1.55 11.96
CA THR A 53 -8.79 -0.23 12.48
C THR A 53 -10.26 0.03 12.20
N GLY A 54 -10.78 -0.40 11.04
CA GLY A 54 -12.21 -0.31 10.71
C GLY A 54 -13.11 -0.98 11.75
N LYS A 55 -12.75 -2.18 12.23
CA LYS A 55 -13.47 -2.88 13.31
C LYS A 55 -13.52 -2.06 14.60
N ILE A 56 -12.40 -1.44 14.98
CA ILE A 56 -12.32 -0.58 16.16
C ILE A 56 -13.23 0.64 16.01
N ILE A 57 -13.22 1.29 14.84
CA ILE A 57 -14.06 2.46 14.56
C ILE A 57 -15.54 2.09 14.66
N LEU A 58 -15.93 0.95 14.09
CA LEU A 58 -17.31 0.48 14.13
C LEU A 58 -17.77 0.20 15.57
N GLU A 59 -16.92 -0.43 16.39
CA GLU A 59 -17.19 -0.67 17.81
C GLU A 59 -17.39 0.65 18.59
N LEU A 60 -16.56 1.66 18.31
CA LEU A 60 -16.65 2.96 18.96
C LEU A 60 -17.89 3.75 18.54
N ALA A 61 -18.24 3.71 17.25
CA ALA A 61 -19.46 4.31 16.75
C ALA A 61 -20.69 3.67 17.41
N ALA A 62 -20.69 2.34 17.56
CA ALA A 62 -21.78 1.60 18.19
C ALA A 62 -21.92 1.95 19.68
N LYS A 63 -20.79 2.06 20.41
CA LYS A 63 -20.78 2.39 21.85
C LYS A 63 -21.10 3.84 22.18
N SER A 64 -21.02 4.75 21.21
CA SER A 64 -21.26 6.17 21.41
C SER A 64 -22.74 6.53 21.19
N ASN A 65 -23.11 6.96 19.98
CA ASN A 65 -24.46 7.42 19.63
C ASN A 65 -25.07 6.67 18.43
N LEU A 66 -24.55 5.47 18.12
CA LEU A 66 -24.98 4.66 16.96
C LEU A 66 -24.86 5.40 15.61
N LYS A 67 -23.88 6.30 15.49
CA LYS A 67 -23.64 7.06 14.25
C LYS A 67 -23.37 6.13 13.06
N PRO A 68 -23.97 6.39 11.88
CA PRO A 68 -23.65 5.68 10.65
C PRO A 68 -22.16 5.75 10.29
N VAL A 69 -21.61 4.61 9.85
CA VAL A 69 -20.20 4.47 9.46
C VAL A 69 -20.11 3.93 8.04
N THR A 70 -19.26 4.55 7.21
CA THR A 70 -18.82 4.03 5.91
C THR A 70 -17.35 3.62 6.01
N LEU A 71 -17.01 2.42 5.54
CA LEU A 71 -15.70 1.78 5.73
C LEU A 71 -15.14 1.26 4.40
N GLU A 72 -13.94 1.68 4.04
CA GLU A 72 -13.14 1.13 2.93
C GLU A 72 -11.86 0.49 3.52
N LEU A 73 -11.76 -0.85 3.47
CA LEU A 73 -10.95 -1.61 4.43
C LEU A 73 -9.76 -2.39 3.84
N GLY A 74 -9.30 -1.96 2.68
CA GLY A 74 -8.26 -2.64 1.90
C GLY A 74 -8.84 -3.70 0.97
N GLY A 75 -7.96 -4.41 0.27
CA GLY A 75 -8.35 -5.40 -0.73
C GLY A 75 -7.28 -6.43 -1.03
N LYS A 76 -7.72 -7.51 -1.69
CA LYS A 76 -6.82 -8.49 -2.31
C LYS A 76 -7.33 -8.83 -3.69
N SER A 77 -7.36 -7.82 -4.55
CA SER A 77 -8.11 -7.86 -5.80
C SER A 77 -7.53 -8.90 -6.78
N PRO A 78 -8.37 -9.79 -7.32
CA PRO A 78 -7.96 -10.71 -8.37
C PRO A 78 -7.87 -9.99 -9.73
N PHE A 79 -6.92 -10.40 -10.55
CA PHE A 79 -6.78 -10.03 -11.95
C PHE A 79 -6.74 -11.33 -12.76
N ILE A 80 -7.73 -11.58 -13.62
CA ILE A 80 -7.92 -12.86 -14.29
C ILE A 80 -7.59 -12.71 -15.78
N VAL A 81 -6.72 -13.58 -16.30
CA VAL A 81 -6.29 -13.64 -17.70
C VAL A 81 -6.73 -14.97 -18.31
N CYS A 82 -7.69 -14.89 -19.23
CA CYS A 82 -8.22 -16.03 -19.95
C CYS A 82 -7.30 -16.48 -21.10
N GLU A 83 -7.59 -17.65 -21.67
CA GLU A 83 -6.76 -18.28 -22.71
C GLU A 83 -6.63 -17.47 -24.02
N ASP A 84 -7.63 -16.64 -24.33
CA ASP A 84 -7.72 -15.83 -25.54
C ASP A 84 -7.07 -14.44 -25.38
N ALA A 85 -6.46 -14.18 -24.22
CA ALA A 85 -5.84 -12.89 -23.94
C ALA A 85 -4.58 -12.67 -24.79
N ASP A 86 -4.45 -11.46 -25.33
CA ASP A 86 -3.21 -10.96 -25.91
C ASP A 86 -2.16 -10.76 -24.79
N VAL A 87 -1.21 -11.69 -24.71
CA VAL A 87 -0.24 -11.75 -23.61
C VAL A 87 0.63 -10.49 -23.53
N ASP A 88 1.00 -9.91 -24.68
CA ASP A 88 1.82 -8.68 -24.70
C ASP A 88 1.07 -7.50 -24.09
N LYS A 89 -0.22 -7.35 -24.41
CA LYS A 89 -1.03 -6.27 -23.84
C LYS A 89 -1.34 -6.51 -22.37
N VAL A 90 -1.74 -7.73 -22.01
CA VAL A 90 -2.24 -8.02 -20.66
C VAL A 90 -1.12 -7.97 -19.61
N VAL A 91 0.13 -8.26 -19.98
CA VAL A 91 1.30 -8.09 -19.10
C VAL A 91 1.47 -6.63 -18.70
N GLU A 92 1.33 -5.68 -19.63
CA GLU A 92 1.44 -4.25 -19.30
C GLU A 92 0.29 -3.79 -18.39
N VAL A 93 -0.93 -4.27 -18.64
CA VAL A 93 -2.10 -3.96 -17.81
C VAL A 93 -1.94 -4.53 -16.40
N ALA A 94 -1.55 -5.80 -16.27
CA ALA A 94 -1.32 -6.44 -14.97
C ALA A 94 -0.15 -5.80 -14.21
N HIS A 95 0.91 -5.41 -14.93
CA HIS A 95 2.03 -4.69 -14.35
C HIS A 95 1.58 -3.33 -13.80
N HIS A 96 0.81 -2.56 -14.57
CA HIS A 96 0.26 -1.29 -14.07
C HIS A 96 -0.69 -1.51 -12.89
N ALA A 97 -1.59 -2.50 -12.98
CA ALA A 97 -2.60 -2.77 -11.96
C ALA A 97 -2.03 -3.10 -10.57
N LEU A 98 -0.76 -3.51 -10.48
CA LEU A 98 -0.11 -3.82 -9.22
C LEU A 98 1.03 -2.87 -8.86
N PHE A 99 1.88 -2.51 -9.81
CA PHE A 99 3.08 -1.73 -9.49
C PHE A 99 2.80 -0.22 -9.47
N PHE A 100 1.60 0.22 -9.86
CA PHE A 100 1.12 1.59 -9.66
C PHE A 100 1.24 1.99 -8.18
N ASN A 101 1.62 3.25 -7.93
CA ASN A 101 1.89 3.75 -6.57
C ASN A 101 2.77 2.83 -5.70
N GLN A 102 3.72 2.13 -6.33
CA GLN A 102 4.60 1.17 -5.69
C GLN A 102 3.84 0.03 -4.96
N GLY A 103 2.64 -0.34 -5.42
CA GLY A 103 1.78 -1.37 -4.81
C GLY A 103 1.09 -0.93 -3.51
N GLN A 104 1.00 0.38 -3.28
CA GLN A 104 0.29 0.95 -2.14
C GLN A 104 -1.06 1.51 -2.60
N CYS A 105 -1.92 0.64 -3.16
CA CYS A 105 -3.27 0.99 -3.57
C CYS A 105 -4.26 -0.07 -3.09
N CYS A 106 -5.41 0.38 -2.58
CA CYS A 106 -6.45 -0.51 -2.04
C CYS A 106 -7.07 -1.44 -3.09
N CYS A 107 -6.93 -1.12 -4.38
CA CYS A 107 -7.48 -1.89 -5.49
C CYS A 107 -6.43 -2.61 -6.34
N ASP A 108 -5.20 -2.78 -5.85
CA ASP A 108 -4.12 -3.42 -6.60
C ASP A 108 -4.48 -4.86 -7.04
N GLY A 109 -4.18 -5.17 -8.31
CA GLY A 109 -4.34 -6.48 -8.95
C GLY A 109 -3.33 -7.52 -8.45
N SER A 110 -3.27 -7.70 -7.14
CA SER A 110 -2.20 -8.42 -6.42
C SER A 110 -2.27 -9.94 -6.53
N ARG A 111 -3.43 -10.50 -6.89
CA ARG A 111 -3.57 -11.92 -7.25
C ARG A 111 -3.83 -12.04 -8.75
N THR A 112 -2.80 -12.38 -9.52
CA THR A 112 -2.93 -12.51 -10.96
C THR A 112 -3.16 -13.98 -11.32
N TYR A 113 -4.39 -14.34 -11.69
CA TYR A 113 -4.77 -15.67 -12.12
C TYR A 113 -4.61 -15.78 -13.63
N ILE A 114 -3.80 -16.73 -14.10
CA ILE A 114 -3.47 -16.90 -15.51
C ILE A 114 -3.89 -18.29 -15.97
N HIS A 115 -4.60 -18.36 -17.10
CA HIS A 115 -5.02 -19.61 -17.71
C HIS A 115 -3.81 -20.45 -18.14
N GLU A 116 -3.87 -21.78 -17.97
CA GLU A 116 -2.72 -22.66 -18.18
C GLU A 116 -2.08 -22.56 -19.56
N HIS A 117 -2.88 -22.32 -20.61
CA HIS A 117 -2.39 -22.17 -21.99
C HIS A 117 -1.43 -20.99 -22.22
N VAL A 118 -1.55 -19.91 -21.42
CA VAL A 118 -0.73 -18.69 -21.59
C VAL A 118 0.18 -18.43 -20.38
N TYR A 119 0.23 -19.36 -19.43
CA TYR A 119 0.90 -19.21 -18.14
C TYR A 119 2.41 -18.94 -18.26
N ASP A 120 3.11 -19.80 -18.99
CA ASP A 120 4.57 -19.74 -19.08
C ASP A 120 5.03 -18.49 -19.86
N GLU A 121 4.33 -18.15 -20.94
CA GLU A 121 4.59 -16.92 -21.71
C GLU A 121 4.35 -15.66 -20.87
N PHE A 122 3.28 -15.64 -20.08
CA PHE A 122 2.96 -14.52 -19.21
C PHE A 122 4.04 -14.31 -18.13
N ILE A 123 4.53 -15.38 -17.49
CA ILE A 123 5.57 -15.27 -16.45
C ILE A 123 6.84 -14.64 -16.99
N GLU A 124 7.34 -15.14 -18.12
CA GLU A 124 8.56 -14.64 -18.75
C GLU A 124 8.44 -13.14 -19.06
N LYS A 125 7.31 -12.73 -19.67
CA LYS A 125 7.07 -11.32 -20.00
C LYS A 125 6.84 -10.45 -18.76
N ALA A 126 6.12 -10.94 -17.75
CA ALA A 126 5.88 -10.22 -16.49
C ALA A 126 7.18 -9.94 -15.73
N LYS A 127 8.05 -10.96 -15.62
CA LYS A 127 9.40 -10.84 -15.05
C LYS A 127 10.25 -9.83 -15.82
N ALA A 128 10.31 -9.95 -17.15
CA ALA A 128 11.06 -9.02 -18.00
C ALA A 128 10.54 -7.58 -17.87
N ARG A 129 9.22 -7.38 -17.75
CA ARG A 129 8.63 -6.06 -17.54
C ARG A 129 8.91 -5.50 -16.14
N ALA A 130 8.87 -6.35 -15.11
CA ALA A 130 9.20 -5.96 -13.73
C ALA A 130 10.65 -5.51 -13.58
N LEU A 131 11.60 -6.24 -14.20
CA LEU A 131 13.03 -5.88 -14.18
C LEU A 131 13.34 -4.57 -14.91
N ARG A 132 12.55 -4.20 -15.94
CA ARG A 132 12.72 -2.94 -16.68
C ARG A 132 12.21 -1.71 -15.94
N ARG A 133 11.41 -1.89 -14.88
CA ARG A 133 10.81 -0.78 -14.14
C ARG A 133 11.86 0.06 -13.41
N ILE A 134 11.87 1.36 -13.66
CA ILE A 134 12.88 2.27 -13.10
C ILE A 134 12.51 2.66 -11.67
N VAL A 135 13.27 2.16 -10.69
CA VAL A 135 13.15 2.53 -9.27
C VAL A 135 14.11 3.65 -8.91
N GLY A 136 13.63 4.70 -8.24
CA GLY A 136 14.50 5.82 -7.87
C GLY A 136 13.78 7.01 -7.24
N ASP A 137 14.48 8.14 -7.21
CA ASP A 137 13.96 9.41 -6.69
C ASP A 137 12.69 9.84 -7.47
N PRO A 138 11.53 9.98 -6.80
CA PRO A 138 10.27 10.29 -7.46
C PRO A 138 10.25 11.66 -8.16
N PHE A 139 11.21 12.55 -7.87
CA PHE A 139 11.33 13.85 -8.54
C PHE A 139 12.14 13.80 -9.84
N LYS A 140 12.79 12.67 -10.16
CA LYS A 140 13.56 12.52 -11.40
C LYS A 140 12.65 12.06 -12.54
N LYS A 141 12.78 12.70 -13.70
CA LYS A 141 12.05 12.34 -14.92
C LYS A 141 12.38 10.89 -15.32
N GLY A 142 11.36 10.13 -15.66
CA GLY A 142 11.49 8.74 -16.11
C GLY A 142 11.56 7.70 -14.99
N VAL A 143 11.59 8.12 -13.72
CA VAL A 143 11.41 7.18 -12.60
C VAL A 143 9.95 6.73 -12.57
N GLU A 144 9.74 5.42 -12.51
CA GLU A 144 8.41 4.81 -12.46
C GLU A 144 8.00 4.43 -11.03
N GLN A 145 8.97 4.13 -10.16
CA GLN A 145 8.74 3.63 -8.81
C GLN A 145 9.52 4.42 -7.74
N GLY A 146 8.80 5.09 -6.85
CA GLY A 146 9.36 5.76 -5.67
C GLY A 146 9.61 4.84 -4.47
N PRO A 147 9.91 5.41 -3.28
CA PRO A 147 10.03 4.64 -2.05
C PRO A 147 8.66 4.20 -1.52
N GLN A 148 8.64 3.17 -0.67
CA GLN A 148 7.47 2.83 0.13
C GLN A 148 7.17 3.94 1.14
N GLU A 149 5.90 4.12 1.47
CA GLU A 149 5.47 4.96 2.59
C GLU A 149 5.91 4.33 3.91
N PHE A 150 6.28 5.18 4.87
CA PHE A 150 6.77 4.75 6.17
C PHE A 150 5.64 4.79 7.20
N GLU A 151 5.18 3.62 7.70
CA GLU A 151 4.44 3.59 8.96
C GLU A 151 5.38 3.99 10.11
N ILE A 152 5.22 5.21 10.61
CA ILE A 152 5.88 5.66 11.83
C ILE A 152 5.30 4.88 13.01
N SER A 153 6.11 4.04 13.66
CA SER A 153 5.84 3.66 15.04
C SER A 153 5.74 4.96 15.89
N PRO A 154 4.64 5.19 16.64
CA PRO A 154 4.35 6.47 17.30
C PRO A 154 5.49 7.07 18.15
N LEU A 155 6.44 6.25 18.61
CA LEU A 155 7.61 6.70 19.36
C LEU A 155 8.58 7.61 18.59
N LEU A 156 8.59 7.57 17.26
CA LEU A 156 9.56 8.36 16.47
C LEU A 156 9.06 9.80 16.20
N CYS A 157 7.75 10.02 16.13
CA CYS A 157 7.18 11.35 15.88
C CYS A 157 7.41 12.32 17.05
N LEU A 158 7.53 11.81 18.28
CA LEU A 158 7.82 12.60 19.48
C LEU A 158 9.30 13.03 19.61
N ARG A 159 10.20 12.54 18.74
CA ARG A 159 11.63 12.85 18.79
C ARG A 159 12.15 13.59 17.55
N SER A 160 11.31 14.37 16.86
CA SER A 160 11.74 15.15 15.69
C SER A 160 12.86 16.17 15.97
N LYS A 161 13.16 16.48 17.24
CA LYS A 161 14.33 17.29 17.63
C LYS A 161 15.63 16.49 17.89
N LEU A 162 15.59 15.16 17.90
CA LEU A 162 16.70 14.30 18.33
C LEU A 162 17.22 13.33 17.25
N VAL A 163 16.69 13.40 16.03
CA VAL A 163 17.10 12.52 14.92
C VAL A 163 18.49 12.87 14.37
N THR A 164 19.01 14.07 14.63
CA THR A 164 20.36 14.45 14.19
C THR A 164 21.47 13.77 15.01
N ALA A 165 21.21 13.34 16.25
CA ALA A 165 22.24 12.86 17.18
C ALA A 165 22.41 11.33 17.25
N THR A 166 21.48 10.54 16.69
CA THR A 166 21.48 9.07 16.81
C THR A 166 21.50 8.34 15.46
N LYS A 167 22.19 8.89 14.45
CA LYS A 167 22.44 8.21 13.16
C LYS A 167 23.13 6.83 13.32
N GLY A 168 23.83 6.59 14.43
CA GLY A 168 24.56 5.33 14.66
C GLY A 168 23.73 4.17 15.23
N LEU A 169 22.73 4.46 16.09
CA LEU A 169 22.10 3.46 16.98
C LEU A 169 20.73 2.96 16.47
N MET A 170 20.09 3.66 15.53
CA MET A 170 18.77 3.29 15.00
C MET A 170 18.82 2.46 13.70
N ARG A 171 19.98 1.89 13.33
CA ARG A 171 20.11 1.07 12.12
C ARG A 171 19.26 -0.21 12.12
N ASN A 172 18.82 -0.69 13.29
CA ASN A 172 18.19 -2.02 13.42
C ASN A 172 16.75 -2.04 13.95
N VAL A 173 16.11 -0.91 14.30
CA VAL A 173 14.88 -0.97 15.11
C VAL A 173 13.60 -0.47 14.45
N LEU A 174 13.62 0.31 13.37
CA LEU A 174 12.35 0.77 12.75
C LEU A 174 12.50 0.86 11.23
N SER A 175 12.12 -0.22 10.54
CA SER A 175 12.00 -0.22 9.10
C SER A 175 10.65 -0.83 8.71
N THR A 176 9.75 -0.01 8.15
CA THR A 176 8.58 -0.43 7.35
C THR A 176 8.90 -1.51 6.29
N PRO A 177 10.17 -1.76 5.90
CA PRO A 177 10.60 -3.02 5.29
C PRO A 177 10.31 -4.34 6.05
N SER A 178 9.88 -4.34 7.31
CA SER A 178 9.68 -5.58 8.09
C SER A 178 8.51 -6.41 7.60
N ASN A 179 7.37 -5.79 7.29
CA ASN A 179 6.17 -6.51 6.85
C ASN A 179 6.33 -7.01 5.42
N LEU A 180 6.85 -6.20 4.51
CA LEU A 180 7.05 -6.61 3.13
C LEU A 180 8.09 -7.73 3.02
N ARG A 181 9.21 -7.62 3.75
CA ARG A 181 10.21 -8.71 3.82
C ARG A 181 9.63 -9.98 4.44
N ARG A 182 8.71 -9.86 5.41
CA ARG A 182 7.99 -11.01 5.98
C ARG A 182 7.17 -11.72 4.90
N TYR A 183 6.41 -10.99 4.09
CA TYR A 183 5.63 -11.57 3.00
C TYR A 183 6.51 -12.22 1.93
N ILE A 184 7.55 -11.54 1.47
CA ILE A 184 8.50 -12.09 0.49
C ILE A 184 9.14 -13.37 1.02
N ARG A 185 9.61 -13.36 2.28
CA ARG A 185 10.17 -14.55 2.92
C ARG A 185 9.15 -15.68 3.00
N SER A 186 7.93 -15.39 3.43
CA SER A 186 6.85 -16.38 3.52
C SER A 186 6.55 -16.99 2.16
N GLY A 187 6.56 -16.22 1.06
CA GLY A 187 6.38 -16.76 -0.29
C GLY A 187 7.44 -17.81 -0.63
N VAL A 188 8.72 -17.50 -0.38
CA VAL A 188 9.84 -18.42 -0.62
C VAL A 188 9.74 -19.66 0.29
N GLU A 189 9.46 -19.47 1.58
CA GLU A 189 9.31 -20.57 2.55
C GLU A 189 8.11 -21.48 2.25
N SER A 190 7.07 -20.97 1.58
CA SER A 190 5.91 -21.73 1.14
C SER A 190 6.09 -22.37 -0.26
N ASN A 191 7.31 -22.39 -0.81
CA ASN A 191 7.64 -22.95 -2.13
C ASN A 191 7.05 -22.20 -3.34
N ALA A 192 6.64 -20.93 -3.20
CA ALA A 192 6.44 -20.08 -4.36
C ALA A 192 7.79 -19.80 -5.04
N THR A 193 7.80 -19.65 -6.36
CA THR A 193 9.01 -19.34 -7.12
C THR A 193 9.19 -17.82 -7.19
N LEU A 194 10.29 -17.31 -6.63
CA LEU A 194 10.66 -15.91 -6.74
C LEU A 194 11.33 -15.64 -8.09
N GLU A 195 10.59 -15.10 -9.05
CA GLU A 195 11.07 -14.86 -10.42
C GLU A 195 12.06 -13.69 -10.50
N CYS A 196 11.75 -12.61 -9.78
CA CYS A 196 12.64 -11.45 -9.67
C CYS A 196 12.32 -10.61 -8.44
N GLY A 197 13.25 -9.72 -8.09
CA GLY A 197 13.08 -8.75 -7.02
C GLY A 197 13.24 -9.37 -5.63
N GLY A 198 12.34 -9.03 -4.71
CA GLY A 198 12.35 -9.55 -3.34
C GLY A 198 13.37 -8.88 -2.41
N GLN A 199 14.16 -7.92 -2.90
CA GLN A 199 15.19 -7.24 -2.12
C GLN A 199 14.97 -5.73 -2.03
N ARG A 200 15.70 -5.12 -1.09
CA ARG A 200 15.81 -3.67 -1.00
C ARG A 200 16.56 -3.13 -2.22
N PHE A 201 16.12 -1.98 -2.73
CA PHE A 201 16.83 -1.24 -3.76
C PHE A 201 17.67 -0.12 -3.13
N GLY A 202 18.98 -0.10 -3.42
CA GLY A 202 19.90 0.94 -2.92
C GLY A 202 20.21 0.88 -1.41
N SER A 203 21.03 1.84 -0.95
CA SER A 203 21.50 1.97 0.43
C SER A 203 20.73 3.01 1.26
N GLU A 204 20.04 3.96 0.63
CA GLU A 204 19.30 5.06 1.25
C GLU A 204 17.80 5.00 0.89
N GLY A 205 16.94 5.52 1.78
CA GLY A 205 15.48 5.49 1.60
C GLY A 205 14.84 4.10 1.72
N TYR A 206 13.52 4.03 1.51
CA TYR A 206 12.72 2.81 1.67
C TYR A 206 12.29 2.22 0.33
N PHE A 207 13.25 1.98 -0.57
CA PHE A 207 12.97 1.41 -1.88
C PHE A 207 13.01 -0.12 -1.86
N ILE A 208 12.07 -0.74 -2.57
CA ILE A 208 11.98 -2.18 -2.73
C ILE A 208 11.94 -2.50 -4.22
N GLN A 209 12.56 -3.59 -4.63
CA GLN A 209 12.51 -4.04 -6.02
C GLN A 209 11.09 -4.52 -6.38
N PRO A 210 10.61 -4.24 -7.61
CA PRO A 210 9.43 -4.89 -8.15
C PRO A 210 9.59 -6.41 -8.06
N THR A 211 8.67 -7.06 -7.36
CA THR A 211 8.79 -8.48 -7.00
C THR A 211 7.71 -9.29 -7.70
N VAL A 212 8.09 -10.40 -8.31
CA VAL A 212 7.16 -11.31 -9.00
C VAL A 212 7.35 -12.71 -8.44
N PHE A 213 6.26 -13.31 -7.97
CA PHE A 213 6.17 -14.72 -7.60
C PHE A 213 5.32 -15.49 -8.61
N SER A 214 5.80 -16.65 -9.02
CA SER A 214 5.05 -17.67 -9.78
C SER A 214 4.83 -18.93 -8.93
N ASN A 215 4.07 -19.88 -9.46
CA ASN A 215 3.70 -21.13 -8.77
C ASN A 215 3.01 -20.90 -7.41
N VAL A 216 2.33 -19.77 -7.25
CA VAL A 216 1.64 -19.41 -6.00
C VAL A 216 0.37 -20.24 -5.85
N GLN A 217 0.12 -20.73 -4.64
CA GLN A 217 -1.10 -21.46 -4.27
C GLN A 217 -2.05 -20.58 -3.44
N ASP A 218 -3.34 -20.92 -3.44
CA ASP A 218 -4.37 -20.12 -2.78
C ASP A 218 -4.17 -20.02 -1.25
N ASP A 219 -3.67 -21.05 -0.60
CA ASP A 219 -3.47 -21.10 0.86
C ASP A 219 -2.23 -20.34 1.35
N MET A 220 -1.37 -19.87 0.44
CA MET A 220 -0.18 -19.13 0.79
C MET A 220 -0.50 -17.75 1.37
N LEU A 221 0.29 -17.32 2.35
CA LEU A 221 0.11 -16.01 3.01
C LEU A 221 0.15 -14.84 2.01
N ILE A 222 1.00 -14.92 0.98
CA ILE A 222 1.12 -13.90 -0.08
C ILE A 222 -0.12 -13.82 -0.99
N THR A 223 -1.01 -14.81 -0.93
CA THR A 223 -2.31 -14.85 -1.61
C THR A 223 -3.42 -14.36 -0.70
N GLN A 224 -3.39 -14.71 0.58
CA GLN A 224 -4.46 -14.39 1.54
C GLN A 224 -4.39 -12.95 2.07
N ASP A 225 -3.18 -12.46 2.37
CA ASP A 225 -3.00 -11.16 3.01
C ASP A 225 -2.80 -10.03 1.99
N GLU A 226 -3.37 -8.86 2.28
CA GLU A 226 -3.02 -7.61 1.62
C GLU A 226 -1.57 -7.24 1.97
N ILE A 227 -0.70 -7.26 0.95
CA ILE A 227 0.73 -6.99 1.12
C ILE A 227 1.00 -5.47 1.16
N PHE A 228 0.23 -4.70 0.39
CA PHE A 228 0.36 -3.25 0.24
C PHE A 228 1.78 -2.81 -0.14
N GLY A 229 2.35 -3.50 -1.13
CA GLY A 229 3.65 -3.21 -1.71
C GLY A 229 3.83 -3.88 -3.08
N PRO A 230 4.97 -3.68 -3.76
CA PRO A 230 5.16 -4.05 -5.16
C PRO A 230 5.51 -5.55 -5.30
N VAL A 231 4.57 -6.42 -4.94
CA VAL A 231 4.73 -7.89 -4.92
C VAL A 231 3.57 -8.56 -5.65
N GLN A 232 3.87 -9.18 -6.79
CA GLN A 232 2.89 -9.89 -7.61
C GLN A 232 2.83 -11.35 -7.23
N SER A 233 1.63 -11.87 -6.98
CA SER A 233 1.37 -13.28 -6.79
C SER A 233 0.68 -13.84 -8.03
N ILE A 234 1.38 -14.65 -8.83
CA ILE A 234 0.86 -15.26 -10.07
C ILE A 234 0.41 -16.70 -9.79
N LEU A 235 -0.87 -16.96 -10.01
CA LEU A 235 -1.55 -18.24 -9.84
C LEU A 235 -1.95 -18.81 -11.20
N LYS A 236 -2.04 -20.13 -11.30
CA LYS A 236 -2.48 -20.84 -12.51
C LYS A 236 -3.89 -21.39 -12.32
N PHE A 237 -4.72 -21.30 -13.35
CA PHE A 237 -6.02 -21.99 -13.40
C PHE A 237 -6.25 -22.69 -14.75
N LYS A 238 -7.27 -23.55 -14.80
CA LYS A 238 -7.72 -24.29 -15.98
C LYS A 238 -9.12 -23.84 -16.40
#